data_AF-A0A7C4BXG8-F1
#
_entry.id   AF-A0A7C4BXG8-F1
#
_cell.length_a   1.000
_cell.length_b   1.000
_cell.length_c   1.000
_cell.angle_alpha   90.00
_cell.angle_beta   90.00
_cell.angle_gamma   90.00
#
_symmetry.space_group_name_H-M   'P 1'
#
loop_
_entity.id
_entity.type
_entity.pdbx_description
1 polymer ?
#
loop_
_entity_poly.entity_id
_entity_poly.type
_entity_poly.pdbx_seq_one_letter_code
_entity_poly.pdbx_strand_id
1 'polypeptide(L)'
;MTRREFSWVLASGLGAAQQEFLPQPLTRGPKIHWFGYYDVLACDPADRYVLGMQADFEDRLPGLNDRVVLGMIDLKDGNRWIPFAESRSFSWQQGCMLQWLPGSAASVIYNDRDGDDFVSRILDVKSGQRRT
;
A
#
# COMPACT_ATOMS: atom_id res chain seq x y z
N MET A 1 -24.33 -25.34 32.63
CA MET A 1 -23.52 -25.89 31.52
C MET A 1 -22.07 -25.50 31.80
N THR A 2 -21.28 -26.45 32.30
CA THR A 2 -19.94 -26.23 32.87
C THR A 2 -18.87 -26.20 31.77
N ARG A 3 -18.01 -25.19 31.81
CA ARG A 3 -16.93 -24.93 30.85
C ARG A 3 -15.86 -26.02 31.01
N ARG A 4 -15.52 -26.73 29.92
CA ARG A 4 -14.44 -27.73 29.91
C ARG A 4 -13.09 -27.02 29.84
N GLU A 5 -12.18 -27.33 30.75
CA GLU A 5 -10.79 -26.88 30.69
C GLU A 5 -10.00 -27.77 29.73
N PHE A 6 -9.27 -27.15 28.79
CA PHE A 6 -8.30 -27.82 27.93
C PHE A 6 -6.90 -27.56 28.49
N SER A 7 -6.23 -28.63 28.91
CA SER A 7 -4.84 -28.57 29.38
C SER A 7 -3.91 -28.66 28.18
N TRP A 8 -3.13 -27.61 27.92
CA TRP A 8 -2.10 -27.60 26.88
C TRP A 8 -0.84 -28.28 27.40
N VAL A 9 -0.50 -29.45 26.85
CA VAL A 9 0.83 -30.05 27.03
C VAL A 9 1.83 -29.21 26.22
N LEU A 10 2.76 -28.56 26.93
CA LEU A 10 3.87 -27.81 26.33
C LEU A 10 4.91 -28.79 25.79
N ALA A 11 5.03 -28.89 24.47
CA ALA A 11 6.23 -29.40 23.83
C ALA A 11 7.28 -28.28 23.81
N SER A 12 8.17 -28.26 24.79
CA SER A 12 9.35 -27.37 24.82
C SER A 12 10.37 -27.84 23.78
N GLY A 13 10.26 -27.29 22.57
CA GLY A 13 11.27 -27.37 21.52
C GLY A 13 12.18 -26.14 21.56
N LEU A 14 13.49 -26.40 21.69
CA LEU A 14 14.65 -25.54 21.45
C LEU A 14 14.34 -24.09 21.01
N GLY A 15 14.56 -23.14 21.93
CA GLY A 15 14.35 -21.71 21.70
C GLY A 15 15.19 -21.19 20.55
N ALA A 16 14.55 -20.93 19.40
CA ALA A 16 15.01 -19.88 18.51
C ALA A 16 14.98 -18.58 19.33
N ALA A 17 16.11 -17.86 19.40
CA ALA A 17 16.11 -16.52 19.96
C ALA A 17 15.02 -15.73 19.23
N GLN A 18 14.03 -15.25 19.98
CA GLN A 18 12.93 -14.48 19.43
C GLN A 18 13.51 -13.15 18.97
N GLN A 19 13.82 -13.04 17.68
CA GLN A 19 14.33 -11.82 17.10
C GLN A 19 13.22 -10.77 17.18
N GLU A 20 13.39 -9.75 18.01
CA GLU A 20 12.45 -8.64 18.10
C GLU A 20 12.56 -7.80 16.83
N PHE A 21 11.56 -7.92 15.96
CA PHE A 21 11.38 -7.03 14.83
C PHE A 21 10.63 -5.79 15.31
N LEU A 22 11.37 -4.73 15.64
CA LEU A 22 10.77 -3.44 15.94
C LEU A 22 10.22 -2.83 14.65
N PRO A 23 8.93 -2.43 14.61
CA PRO A 23 8.36 -1.78 13.44
C PRO A 23 9.08 -0.46 13.17
N GLN A 24 9.49 -0.25 11.92
CA GLN A 24 10.12 0.97 11.47
C GLN A 24 9.16 1.79 10.58
N PRO A 25 9.00 3.10 10.80
CA PRO A 25 8.26 3.94 9.89
C PRO A 25 8.99 4.05 8.53
N LEU A 26 8.25 3.83 7.45
CA LEU A 26 8.78 4.02 6.09
C LEU A 26 8.77 5.49 5.65
N THR A 27 7.77 6.26 6.07
CA THR A 27 7.66 7.68 5.73
C THR A 27 7.57 8.55 6.99
N ARG A 28 7.67 9.86 6.81
CA ARG A 28 7.52 10.87 7.87
C ARG A 28 6.57 11.97 7.39
N GLY A 29 5.88 12.60 8.34
CA GLY A 29 4.96 13.71 8.07
C GLY A 29 5.64 14.95 7.44
N PRO A 30 4.87 15.98 7.07
CA PRO A 30 3.53 16.28 7.58
C PRO A 30 2.38 15.59 6.83
N LYS A 31 2.64 14.98 5.68
CA LYS A 31 1.60 14.32 4.87
C LYS A 31 1.34 12.89 5.34
N ILE A 32 0.10 12.46 5.22
CA ILE A 32 -0.35 11.14 5.68
C ILE A 32 -0.09 10.14 4.58
N HIS A 33 0.62 9.06 4.91
CA HIS A 33 0.91 7.98 3.98
C HIS A 33 0.30 6.69 4.46
N TRP A 34 -0.32 5.95 3.55
CA TRP A 34 -0.85 4.62 3.84
C TRP A 34 -0.85 3.76 2.58
N PHE A 35 -1.06 2.47 2.75
CA PHE A 35 -1.40 1.55 1.68
C PHE A 35 -2.76 0.94 2.00
N GLY A 36 -3.63 0.86 0.98
CA GLY A 36 -5.03 0.45 1.15
C GLY A 36 -5.25 -0.96 0.67
N TYR A 37 -6.17 -1.66 1.34
CA TYR A 37 -6.56 -3.04 1.10
C TYR A 37 -5.46 -4.08 1.38
N TYR A 38 -5.89 -5.31 1.68
CA TYR A 38 -5.04 -6.49 1.81
C TYR A 38 -5.23 -7.37 0.56
N ASP A 39 -4.37 -8.37 0.36
CA ASP A 39 -4.44 -9.31 -0.79
C ASP A 39 -4.16 -8.67 -2.17
N VAL A 40 -3.40 -7.57 -2.18
CA VAL A 40 -2.87 -6.95 -3.40
C VAL A 40 -1.36 -6.74 -3.29
N LEU A 41 -0.69 -6.64 -4.44
CA LEU A 41 0.78 -6.54 -4.49
C LEU A 41 1.26 -5.12 -4.14
N ALA A 42 1.62 -4.91 -2.88
CA ALA A 42 2.18 -3.64 -2.38
C ALA A 42 3.68 -3.49 -2.68
N CYS A 43 4.45 -4.57 -2.56
CA CYS A 43 5.89 -4.60 -2.85
C CYS A 43 6.14 -5.02 -4.30
N ASP A 44 7.16 -4.44 -4.92
CA ASP A 44 7.58 -4.87 -6.25
C ASP A 44 8.25 -6.26 -6.17
N PRO A 45 8.38 -6.99 -7.30
CA PRO A 45 8.95 -8.34 -7.28
C PRO A 45 10.39 -8.45 -6.74
N ALA A 46 11.11 -7.33 -6.60
CA ALA A 46 12.47 -7.29 -6.07
C ALA A 46 12.55 -6.81 -4.60
N ASP A 47 11.41 -6.58 -3.93
CA ASP A 47 11.33 -6.04 -2.56
C ASP A 47 12.16 -4.76 -2.36
N ARG A 48 12.20 -3.91 -3.40
CA ARG A 48 12.84 -2.59 -3.36
C ARG A 48 11.84 -1.47 -3.15
N TYR A 49 10.69 -1.54 -3.81
CA TYR A 49 9.71 -0.48 -3.84
C TYR A 49 8.42 -0.92 -3.17
N VAL A 50 7.95 -0.12 -2.21
CA VAL A 50 6.65 -0.31 -1.56
C VAL A 50 5.70 0.77 -2.06
N LEU A 51 4.56 0.37 -2.64
CA LEU A 51 3.53 1.31 -3.08
C LEU A 51 2.87 1.99 -1.89
N GLY A 52 2.42 3.22 -2.11
CA GLY A 52 1.69 3.98 -1.13
C GLY A 52 0.82 5.06 -1.76
N MET A 53 -0.03 5.60 -0.91
CA MET A 53 -0.87 6.75 -1.15
C MET A 53 -0.47 7.86 -0.18
N GLN A 54 -0.58 9.10 -0.61
CA GLN A 54 -0.33 10.29 0.18
C GLN A 54 -1.54 11.22 0.12
N ALA A 55 -2.02 11.65 1.29
CA ALA A 55 -3.12 12.59 1.43
C ALA A 55 -2.74 13.79 2.31
N ASP A 56 -3.50 14.86 2.12
CA ASP A 56 -3.36 16.11 2.86
C ASP A 56 -4.26 16.18 4.12
N PHE A 57 -5.15 15.21 4.31
CA PHE A 57 -6.18 15.17 5.36
C PHE A 57 -6.44 13.72 5.80
N GLU A 58 -7.00 13.53 7.00
CA GLU A 58 -7.46 12.21 7.52
C GLU A 58 -8.69 12.32 8.44
N ASP A 59 -9.22 13.52 8.63
CA ASP A 59 -10.25 13.86 9.62
C ASP A 59 -11.69 13.76 9.08
N ARG A 60 -11.86 13.31 7.84
CA ARG A 60 -13.16 13.21 7.15
C ARG A 60 -13.15 12.18 6.03
N LEU A 61 -14.33 11.87 5.50
CA LEU A 61 -14.47 11.05 4.29
C LEU A 61 -14.00 11.83 3.04
N PRO A 62 -13.45 11.14 2.01
CA PRO A 62 -13.15 11.76 0.72
C PRO A 62 -14.43 12.20 -0.01
N GLY A 63 -14.38 13.40 -0.60
CA GLY A 63 -15.39 13.96 -1.49
C GLY A 63 -14.93 13.99 -2.95
N LEU A 64 -15.81 14.46 -3.84
CA LEU A 64 -15.61 14.40 -5.30
C LEU A 64 -14.39 15.17 -5.83
N ASN A 65 -13.93 16.17 -5.09
CA ASN A 65 -12.81 17.03 -5.47
C ASN A 65 -11.50 16.64 -4.78
N ASP A 66 -11.55 15.65 -3.87
CA ASP A 66 -10.34 15.18 -3.22
C ASP A 66 -9.54 14.30 -4.16
N ARG A 67 -8.23 14.34 -3.94
CA ARG A 67 -7.27 13.53 -4.65
C ARG A 67 -6.27 12.94 -3.68
N VAL A 68 -5.73 11.81 -4.09
CA VAL A 68 -4.64 11.13 -3.41
C VAL A 68 -3.46 11.06 -4.37
N VAL A 69 -2.26 11.34 -3.87
CA VAL A 69 -1.02 11.17 -4.64
C VAL A 69 -0.59 9.72 -4.49
N LEU A 70 -0.34 9.05 -5.62
CA LEU A 70 0.18 7.69 -5.67
C LEU A 70 1.70 7.76 -5.82
N GLY A 71 2.39 6.89 -5.10
CA GLY A 71 3.84 6.85 -5.13
C GLY A 71 4.40 5.53 -4.67
N MET A 72 5.72 5.45 -4.67
CA MET A 72 6.48 4.32 -4.15
C MET A 72 7.58 4.78 -3.22
N ILE A 73 7.91 3.95 -2.24
CA ILE A 73 8.98 4.17 -1.26
C ILE A 73 10.16 3.30 -1.70
N ASP A 74 11.32 3.91 -1.97
CA ASP A 74 12.54 3.18 -2.30
C ASP A 74 13.27 2.74 -1.02
N LEU A 75 13.11 1.47 -0.66
CA LEU A 75 13.71 0.85 0.52
C LEU A 75 15.24 0.77 0.44
N LYS A 76 15.82 0.92 -0.76
CA LYS A 76 17.28 0.89 -0.97
C LYS A 76 17.88 2.30 -1.07
N ASP A 77 17.06 3.34 -0.99
CA ASP A 77 17.46 4.74 -1.04
C ASP A 77 16.84 5.52 0.13
N GLY A 78 17.15 5.08 1.35
CA GLY A 78 16.77 5.79 2.57
C GLY A 78 15.26 5.97 2.78
N ASN A 79 14.43 5.04 2.29
CA ASN A 79 12.97 5.13 2.26
C ASN A 79 12.46 6.39 1.54
N ARG A 80 13.12 6.81 0.46
CA ARG A 80 12.72 7.97 -0.34
C ARG A 80 11.33 7.75 -0.96
N TRP A 81 10.43 8.71 -0.75
CA TRP A 81 9.14 8.77 -1.42
C TRP A 81 9.27 9.29 -2.86
N ILE A 82 8.68 8.58 -3.82
CA ILE A 82 8.71 8.89 -5.24
C ILE A 82 7.25 8.94 -5.75
N PRO A 83 6.65 10.13 -5.93
CA PRO A 83 5.31 10.26 -6.49
C PRO A 83 5.32 9.95 -8.00
N PHE A 84 4.27 9.30 -8.50
CA PHE A 84 4.15 8.95 -9.92
C PHE A 84 2.78 9.27 -10.55
N ALA A 85 1.71 9.41 -9.75
CA ALA A 85 0.37 9.73 -10.25
C ALA A 85 -0.51 10.37 -9.17
N GLU A 86 -1.70 10.79 -9.59
CA GLU A 86 -2.80 11.13 -8.69
C GLU A 86 -4.04 10.29 -9.06
N SER A 87 -4.92 10.05 -8.08
CA SER A 87 -6.25 9.47 -8.30
C SER A 87 -7.33 10.28 -7.59
N ARG A 88 -8.49 10.39 -8.24
CA ARG A 88 -9.73 10.97 -7.68
C ARG A 88 -10.76 9.91 -7.27
N SER A 89 -10.39 8.63 -7.31
CA SER A 89 -11.27 7.52 -6.95
C SER A 89 -10.64 6.72 -5.82
N PHE A 90 -10.92 7.11 -4.57
CA PHE A 90 -10.39 6.39 -3.41
C PHE A 90 -11.34 6.39 -2.20
N SER A 91 -11.13 5.42 -1.32
CA SER A 91 -11.64 5.41 0.06
C SER A 91 -10.50 5.13 1.03
N TRP A 92 -10.71 5.37 2.33
CA TRP A 92 -9.67 5.07 3.33
C TRP A 92 -9.34 3.58 3.43
N GLN A 93 -10.35 2.71 3.34
CA GLN A 93 -10.16 1.27 3.53
C GLN A 93 -9.46 0.62 2.32
N GLN A 94 -9.90 0.93 1.10
CA GLN A 94 -9.42 0.26 -0.13
C GLN A 94 -8.39 1.09 -0.90
N GLY A 95 -8.19 2.36 -0.54
CA GLY A 95 -7.48 3.29 -1.39
C GLY A 95 -8.18 3.41 -2.75
N CYS A 96 -7.38 3.46 -3.81
CA CYS A 96 -7.82 3.39 -5.19
C CYS A 96 -7.53 2.02 -5.84
N MET A 97 -7.52 0.93 -5.07
CA MET A 97 -7.12 -0.42 -5.53
C MET A 97 -5.73 -0.44 -6.20
N LEU A 98 -4.80 0.36 -5.69
CA LEU A 98 -3.42 0.46 -6.18
C LEU A 98 -2.66 -0.84 -5.93
N GLN A 99 -1.97 -1.35 -6.94
CA GLN A 99 -1.06 -2.49 -6.82
C GLN A 99 -0.06 -2.56 -7.97
N TRP A 100 1.01 -3.33 -7.79
CA TRP A 100 1.83 -3.77 -8.91
C TRP A 100 1.03 -4.69 -9.84
N LEU A 101 1.19 -4.50 -11.16
CA LEU A 101 0.54 -5.34 -12.14
C LEU A 101 1.24 -6.72 -12.16
N PRO A 102 0.52 -7.83 -11.88
CA PRO A 102 1.11 -9.16 -11.94
C PRO A 102 1.77 -9.45 -13.29
N GLY A 103 2.98 -10.03 -13.26
CA GLY A 103 3.77 -10.31 -14.46
C GLY A 103 4.50 -9.08 -15.05
N SER A 104 4.37 -7.89 -14.47
CA SER A 104 5.17 -6.72 -14.84
C SER A 104 6.30 -6.46 -13.85
N ALA A 105 7.44 -5.99 -14.36
CA ALA A 105 8.58 -5.57 -13.55
C ALA A 105 8.53 -4.08 -13.14
N ALA A 106 7.61 -3.30 -13.70
CA ALA A 106 7.59 -1.85 -13.52
C ALA A 106 6.20 -1.21 -13.67
N SER A 107 5.15 -1.98 -13.93
CA SER A 107 3.81 -1.41 -14.11
C SER A 107 2.97 -1.53 -12.85
N VAL A 108 2.21 -0.49 -12.56
CA VAL A 108 1.17 -0.47 -11.54
C VAL A 108 -0.20 -0.36 -12.20
N ILE A 109 -1.22 -0.83 -11.50
CA ILE A 109 -2.63 -0.61 -11.86
C ILE A 109 -3.35 0.04 -10.68
N TYR A 110 -4.22 1.00 -10.98
CA TYR A 110 -5.03 1.70 -9.99
C TYR A 110 -6.32 2.24 -10.61
N ASN A 111 -7.34 2.46 -9.79
CA ASN A 111 -8.58 3.10 -10.21
C ASN A 111 -8.45 4.63 -10.14
N ASP A 112 -9.09 5.30 -11.08
CA ASP A 112 -9.18 6.76 -11.14
C ASP A 112 -10.55 7.15 -11.74
N ARG A 113 -10.76 8.45 -11.94
CA ARG A 113 -11.86 8.99 -12.75
C ARG A 113 -11.32 9.70 -13.99
N ASP A 114 -12.03 9.59 -15.10
CA ASP A 114 -11.87 10.44 -16.28
C ASP A 114 -13.20 11.14 -16.56
N GLY A 115 -13.25 12.47 -16.36
CA GLY A 115 -14.52 13.17 -16.23
C GLY A 115 -15.45 12.52 -15.18
N ASP A 116 -16.60 12.03 -15.65
CA ASP A 116 -17.61 11.36 -14.84
C ASP A 116 -17.49 9.83 -14.82
N ASP A 117 -16.60 9.27 -15.64
CA ASP A 117 -16.41 7.83 -15.75
C ASP A 117 -15.35 7.32 -14.77
N PHE A 118 -15.63 6.17 -14.15
CA PHE A 118 -14.62 5.41 -13.40
C PHE A 118 -13.79 4.58 -14.36
N VAL A 119 -12.47 4.65 -14.19
CA VAL A 119 -11.50 3.99 -15.07
C VAL A 119 -10.43 3.28 -14.26
N SER A 120 -9.80 2.28 -14.86
CA SER A 120 -8.54 1.73 -14.36
C SER A 120 -7.40 2.28 -15.22
N ARG A 121 -6.26 2.58 -14.60
CA ARG A 121 -5.08 3.07 -15.29
C ARG A 121 -3.93 2.11 -15.04
N ILE A 122 -3.25 1.73 -16.11
CA ILE A 122 -1.98 1.01 -16.04
C ILE A 122 -0.87 2.02 -16.35
N LEU A 123 0.10 2.15 -15.45
CA LEU A 123 1.22 3.08 -15.56
C LEU A 123 2.55 2.31 -15.40
N ASP A 124 3.48 2.52 -16.31
CA ASP A 124 4.88 2.08 -16.12
C ASP A 124 5.65 3.15 -15.33
N VAL A 125 6.14 2.81 -14.13
CA VAL A 125 6.75 3.78 -13.19
C VAL A 125 8.13 4.27 -13.61
N LYS A 126 8.75 3.64 -14.62
CA LYS A 126 10.08 4.03 -15.13
C LYS A 126 9.96 5.02 -16.29
N SER A 127 9.06 4.73 -17.22
CA SER A 127 8.85 5.52 -18.43
C SER A 127 7.76 6.58 -18.29
N GLY A 128 6.85 6.43 -17.32
CA GLY A 128 5.66 7.28 -17.17
C GLY A 128 4.57 6.99 -18.21
N GLN A 129 4.74 5.98 -19.06
CA GLN A 129 3.72 5.61 -20.05
C GLN A 129 2.47 5.07 -19.35
N ARG A 130 1.32 5.59 -19.76
CA ARG A 130 0.02 5.31 -19.14
C ARG A 130 -1.01 4.90 -20.20
N ARG A 131 -1.83 3.92 -19.87
CA ARG A 131 -3.02 3.52 -20.65
C ARG A 131 -4.22 3.31 -19.74
N THR A 132 -5.40 3.50 -20.32
CA THR A 132 -6.71 3.24 -19.71
C THR A 132 -7.36 2.08 -20.46
#